data_AF-A0A7G1H165-F1
#
_entry.id   AF-A0A7G1H165-F1
#
_cell.length_a   1.000
_cell.length_b   1.000
_cell.length_c   1.000
_cell.angle_alpha   90.00
_cell.angle_beta   90.00
_cell.angle_gamma   90.00
#
_symmetry.space_group_name_H-M   'P 1'
#
loop_
_entity.id
_entity.type
_entity.pdbx_description
1 polymer ?
#
loop_
_entity_poly.entity_id
_entity_poly.type
_entity_poly.pdbx_seq_one_letter_code
_entity_poly.pdbx_strand_id
1 'polypeptide(L)'
;MRRYLEAIEELPGEIKLPLMRVLELFREEIAETVKRSDFEELKSVVRELAEAQKRTEQRVEELAEAQKRTEQRVEELAEAQKKTEEELRSLARSHKELKEQVGGIAHTVGYRLEDESYKALPSLLRQDFGVEIKGRLKRDYIDIGRDRYIEVNIWGKAGQNGKEYVVVGEAKSQLKKKDIDEFIL
;
A
#
# COMPACT_ATOMS: atom_id res chain seq x y z
N MET A 1 76.18 -32.05 -9.68
CA MET A 1 77.39 -31.23 -9.48
C MET A 1 78.69 -32.02 -9.60
N ARG A 2 78.80 -33.28 -9.11
CA ARG A 2 80.01 -34.12 -9.30
C ARG A 2 80.24 -34.62 -10.74
N ARG A 3 79.16 -34.91 -11.48
CA ARG A 3 79.23 -35.55 -12.80
C ARG A 3 80.01 -34.81 -13.90
N TYR A 4 80.05 -33.48 -13.92
CA TYR A 4 80.79 -32.75 -14.97
C TYR A 4 82.25 -32.46 -14.57
N LEU A 5 82.57 -32.44 -13.27
CA LEU A 5 83.95 -32.32 -12.79
C LEU A 5 84.72 -33.60 -13.10
N GLU A 6 84.09 -34.76 -12.87
CA GLU A 6 84.61 -36.08 -13.27
C GLU A 6 84.91 -36.12 -14.79
N ALA A 7 84.00 -35.59 -15.63
CA ALA A 7 84.20 -35.53 -17.08
C ALA A 7 85.32 -34.57 -17.54
N ILE A 8 85.63 -33.53 -16.76
CA ILE A 8 86.73 -32.58 -17.08
C ILE A 8 88.09 -33.18 -16.70
N GLU A 9 88.14 -34.03 -15.67
CA GLU A 9 89.36 -34.69 -15.24
C GLU A 9 89.91 -35.67 -16.29
N GLU A 10 89.05 -36.20 -17.18
CA GLU A 10 89.43 -37.10 -18.28
C GLU A 10 90.01 -36.38 -19.51
N LEU A 11 89.94 -35.05 -19.57
CA LEU A 11 90.41 -34.29 -20.74
C LEU A 11 91.92 -34.07 -20.77
N PRO A 12 92.53 -33.76 -21.93
CA PRO A 12 93.92 -33.33 -22.00
C PRO A 12 94.16 -32.04 -21.21
N GLY A 13 95.31 -31.94 -20.52
CA GLY A 13 95.61 -30.85 -19.57
C GLY A 13 95.54 -29.43 -20.16
N GLU A 14 95.81 -29.29 -21.46
CA GLU A 14 95.76 -28.02 -22.21
C GLU A 14 94.33 -27.45 -22.34
N ILE A 15 93.31 -28.32 -22.30
CA ILE A 15 91.91 -27.95 -22.56
C ILE A 15 91.10 -27.84 -21.26
N LYS A 16 91.55 -28.48 -20.17
CA LYS A 16 90.86 -28.48 -18.86
C LYS A 16 90.57 -27.07 -18.34
N LEU A 17 91.59 -26.22 -18.31
CA LEU A 17 91.53 -24.87 -17.75
C LEU A 17 90.62 -23.93 -18.57
N PRO A 18 90.76 -23.84 -19.91
CA PRO A 18 89.81 -23.09 -20.74
C PRO A 18 88.37 -23.57 -20.59
N LEU A 19 88.13 -24.88 -20.58
CA LEU A 19 86.79 -25.45 -20.46
C LEU A 19 86.17 -25.18 -19.08
N MET A 20 86.95 -25.27 -17.99
CA MET A 20 86.48 -24.89 -16.66
C MET A 20 86.00 -23.44 -16.61
N ARG A 21 86.77 -22.50 -17.18
CA ARG A 21 86.38 -21.08 -17.22
C ARG A 21 85.08 -20.86 -18.00
N VAL A 22 84.93 -21.52 -19.15
CA VAL A 22 83.69 -21.44 -19.94
C VAL A 22 82.51 -22.00 -19.15
N LEU A 23 82.66 -23.13 -18.47
CA LEU A 23 81.60 -23.72 -17.65
C LEU A 23 81.26 -22.90 -16.41
N GLU A 24 82.23 -22.19 -15.82
CA GLU A 24 81.99 -21.23 -14.73
C GLU A 24 81.17 -20.03 -15.22
N LEU A 25 81.55 -19.42 -16.35
CA LEU A 25 80.80 -18.32 -16.96
C LEU A 25 79.36 -18.73 -17.31
N PHE A 26 79.18 -19.92 -17.91
CA PHE A 26 77.85 -20.47 -18.20
C PHE A 26 77.04 -20.74 -16.93
N ARG A 27 77.68 -21.17 -15.84
CA ARG A 27 77.00 -21.41 -14.57
C ARG A 27 76.54 -20.10 -13.94
N GLU A 28 77.36 -19.06 -13.99
CA GLU A 28 77.02 -17.72 -13.52
C GLU A 28 75.82 -17.16 -14.29
N GLU A 29 75.83 -17.24 -15.63
CA GLU A 29 74.73 -16.78 -16.48
C GLU A 29 73.41 -17.53 -16.23
N ILE A 30 73.47 -18.86 -16.09
CA ILE A 30 72.27 -19.67 -15.77
C ILE A 30 71.77 -19.37 -14.36
N ALA A 31 72.67 -19.14 -13.38
CA ALA A 31 72.30 -18.81 -12.02
C ALA A 31 71.64 -17.42 -11.89
N GLU A 32 71.90 -16.52 -12.83
CA GLU A 32 71.27 -15.19 -12.89
C GLU A 32 69.91 -15.17 -13.61
N THR A 33 69.60 -16.15 -14.45
CA THR A 33 68.42 -16.09 -15.34
C THR A 33 67.12 -16.58 -14.68
N VAL A 34 67.12 -17.74 -14.01
CA VAL A 34 65.95 -18.22 -13.25
C VAL A 34 66.40 -19.00 -12.02
N LYS A 35 66.10 -18.47 -10.83
CA LYS A 35 66.48 -19.13 -9.59
C LYS A 35 65.34 -20.05 -9.15
N ARG A 36 65.70 -21.15 -8.48
CA ARG A 36 64.73 -22.04 -7.84
C ARG A 36 63.85 -21.30 -6.82
N SER A 37 64.39 -20.27 -6.18
CA SER A 37 63.63 -19.38 -5.29
C SER A 37 62.43 -18.76 -5.99
N ASP A 38 62.63 -18.23 -7.21
CA ASP A 38 61.59 -17.52 -7.96
C ASP A 38 60.44 -18.47 -8.33
N PHE A 39 60.76 -19.74 -8.64
CA PHE A 39 59.76 -20.77 -8.87
C PHE A 39 58.98 -21.16 -7.61
N GLU A 40 59.64 -21.25 -6.45
CA GLU A 40 58.94 -21.56 -5.19
C GLU A 40 58.06 -20.37 -4.75
N GLU A 41 58.51 -19.13 -4.96
CA GLU A 41 57.70 -17.92 -4.74
C GLU A 41 56.49 -17.88 -5.66
N LEU A 42 56.67 -18.09 -6.97
CA LEU A 42 55.56 -18.16 -7.92
C LEU A 42 54.56 -19.26 -7.55
N LYS A 43 55.05 -20.44 -7.14
CA LYS A 43 54.21 -21.54 -6.69
C LYS A 43 53.42 -21.19 -5.42
N SER A 44 54.00 -20.41 -4.50
CA SER A 44 53.30 -19.87 -3.34
C SER A 44 52.17 -18.93 -3.76
N VAL A 45 52.47 -17.96 -4.62
CA VAL A 45 51.48 -17.00 -5.14
C VAL A 45 50.33 -17.71 -5.85
N VAL A 46 50.63 -18.72 -6.68
CA VAL A 46 49.59 -19.51 -7.38
C VAL A 46 48.71 -20.29 -6.40
N ARG A 47 49.27 -20.83 -5.31
CA ARG A 47 48.47 -21.50 -4.27
C ARG A 47 47.57 -20.53 -3.52
N GLU A 48 48.09 -19.37 -3.12
CA GLU A 48 47.31 -18.32 -2.47
C GLU A 48 46.19 -17.81 -3.37
N LEU A 49 46.46 -17.64 -4.67
CA LEU A 49 45.44 -17.25 -5.64
C LEU A 49 44.35 -18.32 -5.80
N ALA A 50 44.72 -19.60 -5.86
CA ALA A 50 43.77 -20.69 -5.94
C ALA A 50 42.88 -20.78 -4.69
N GLU A 51 43.45 -20.56 -3.50
CA GLU A 51 42.69 -20.50 -2.25
C GLU A 51 41.75 -19.28 -2.20
N ALA A 52 42.23 -18.11 -2.62
CA ALA A 52 41.42 -16.90 -2.73
C ALA A 52 40.27 -17.05 -3.74
N GLN A 53 40.53 -17.71 -4.87
CA GLN A 53 39.52 -18.03 -5.87
C GLN A 53 38.45 -18.97 -5.27
N LYS A 54 38.87 -20.06 -4.61
CA LYS A 54 37.94 -21.00 -3.97
C LYS A 54 37.05 -20.32 -2.92
N ARG A 55 37.62 -19.42 -2.10
CA ARG A 55 36.85 -18.63 -1.12
C ARG A 55 35.88 -17.67 -1.81
N THR A 56 36.26 -17.11 -2.95
CA THR A 56 35.37 -16.25 -3.75
C THR A 56 34.21 -17.04 -4.33
N GLU A 57 34.47 -18.21 -4.90
CA GLU A 57 33.43 -19.11 -5.43
C GLU A 57 32.42 -19.50 -4.34
N GLN A 58 32.89 -19.87 -3.15
CA GLN A 58 32.02 -20.16 -2.00
C GLN A 58 31.13 -18.97 -1.63
N ARG A 59 31.69 -17.76 -1.57
CA ARG A 59 30.90 -16.54 -1.27
C ARG A 59 29.87 -16.23 -2.35
N VAL A 60 30.19 -16.48 -3.61
CA VAL A 60 29.26 -16.28 -4.73
C VAL A 60 28.11 -17.28 -4.65
N GLU A 61 28.38 -18.54 -4.29
CA GLU A 61 27.36 -19.57 -4.08
C GLU A 61 26.42 -19.20 -2.91
N GLU A 62 26.98 -18.79 -1.77
CA GLU A 62 26.20 -18.31 -0.62
C GLU A 62 25.31 -17.10 -0.99
N LEU A 63 25.83 -16.16 -1.79
CA LEU A 63 25.07 -15.01 -2.27
C LEU A 63 23.94 -15.42 -3.22
N ALA A 64 24.18 -16.37 -4.12
CA ALA A 64 23.16 -16.88 -5.04
C ALA A 64 22.02 -17.58 -4.27
N GLU A 65 22.35 -18.37 -3.24
CA GLU A 65 21.34 -18.97 -2.37
C GLU A 65 20.54 -17.94 -1.57
N ALA A 66 21.21 -16.92 -1.01
CA ALA A 66 20.55 -15.83 -0.31
C ALA A 66 19.62 -15.03 -1.22
N GLN A 67 20.05 -14.79 -2.48
CA GLN A 67 19.22 -14.15 -3.49
C GLN A 67 17.98 -14.99 -3.81
N LYS A 68 18.13 -16.29 -4.07
CA LYS A 68 17.01 -17.19 -4.33
C LYS A 68 15.98 -17.22 -3.19
N ARG A 69 16.45 -17.26 -1.94
CA ARG A 69 15.58 -17.16 -0.76
C ARG A 69 14.86 -15.82 -0.67
N THR A 70 15.51 -14.74 -1.10
CA THR A 70 14.90 -13.41 -1.13
C THR A 70 13.84 -13.31 -2.21
N GLU A 71 14.10 -13.83 -3.41
CA GLU A 71 13.13 -13.89 -4.51
C GLU A 71 11.87 -14.66 -4.10
N GLN A 72 12.03 -15.82 -3.45
CA GLN A 72 10.90 -16.60 -2.91
C GLN A 72 10.06 -15.80 -1.90
N ARG A 73 10.71 -15.11 -0.96
CA ARG A 73 10.00 -14.27 0.03
C ARG A 73 9.26 -13.10 -0.63
N VAL A 74 9.82 -12.52 -1.69
CA VAL A 74 9.18 -11.43 -2.43
C VAL A 74 7.94 -11.95 -3.17
N GLU A 75 8.01 -13.15 -3.75
CA GLU A 75 6.87 -13.80 -4.40
C GLU A 75 5.74 -14.10 -3.40
N GLU A 76 6.07 -14.69 -2.24
CA GLU A 76 5.11 -14.94 -1.16
C GLU A 76 4.44 -13.63 -0.66
N LEU A 77 5.21 -12.55 -0.53
CA LEU A 77 4.68 -11.24 -0.14
C LEU A 77 3.75 -10.66 -1.21
N ALA A 78 4.08 -10.81 -2.49
CA ALA A 78 3.24 -10.35 -3.59
C ALA A 78 1.89 -11.10 -3.62
N GLU A 79 1.90 -12.41 -3.39
CA GLU A 79 0.68 -13.21 -3.29
C GLU A 79 -0.18 -12.81 -2.08
N ALA A 80 0.45 -12.63 -0.91
CA ALA A 80 -0.24 -12.17 0.29
C ALA A 80 -0.87 -10.79 0.09
N GLN A 81 -0.14 -9.86 -0.54
CA GLN A 81 -0.67 -8.53 -0.89
C GLN A 81 -1.88 -8.63 -1.82
N LYS A 82 -1.82 -9.46 -2.86
CA LYS A 82 -2.94 -9.66 -3.79
C LYS A 82 -4.18 -10.16 -3.07
N LYS A 83 -4.03 -11.13 -2.15
CA LYS A 83 -5.14 -11.64 -1.33
C LYS A 83 -5.74 -10.54 -0.45
N THR A 84 -4.90 -9.72 0.19
CA THR A 84 -5.37 -8.59 1.00
C THR A 84 -6.12 -7.55 0.16
N GLU A 85 -5.65 -7.26 -1.06
CA GLU A 85 -6.36 -6.32 -1.97
C GLU A 85 -7.74 -6.86 -2.37
N GLU A 86 -7.86 -8.16 -2.61
CA GLU A 86 -9.15 -8.80 -2.93
C GLU A 86 -10.13 -8.73 -1.76
N GLU A 87 -9.67 -9.04 -0.54
CA GLU A 87 -10.47 -8.92 0.70
C GLU A 87 -10.91 -7.47 0.93
N LEU A 88 -10.03 -6.50 0.74
CA LEU A 88 -10.33 -5.07 0.89
C LEU A 88 -11.37 -4.60 -0.14
N ARG A 89 -11.28 -5.06 -1.39
CA ARG A 89 -12.29 -4.78 -2.43
C ARG A 89 -13.66 -5.40 -2.09
N SER A 90 -13.67 -6.56 -1.45
CA SER A 90 -14.92 -7.17 -0.97
C SER A 90 -15.53 -6.33 0.15
N LEU A 91 -14.74 -5.97 1.16
CA LEU A 91 -15.16 -5.13 2.28
C LEU A 91 -15.69 -3.77 1.81
N ALA A 92 -15.01 -3.12 0.87
CA ALA A 92 -15.44 -1.84 0.31
C ALA A 92 -16.81 -1.93 -0.38
N ARG A 93 -17.08 -3.04 -1.08
CA ARG A 93 -18.39 -3.31 -1.70
C ARG A 93 -19.48 -3.51 -0.64
N SER A 94 -19.24 -4.37 0.36
CA SER A 94 -20.20 -4.58 1.44
C SER A 94 -20.47 -3.30 2.24
N HIS A 95 -19.47 -2.47 2.46
CA HIS A 95 -19.65 -1.17 3.12
C HIS A 95 -20.52 -0.21 2.29
N LYS A 96 -20.36 -0.21 0.96
CA LYS A 96 -21.21 0.58 0.06
C LYS A 96 -22.66 0.11 0.14
N GLU A 97 -22.90 -1.18 0.06
CA GLU A 97 -24.24 -1.78 0.17
C GLU A 97 -24.89 -1.46 1.52
N LEU A 98 -24.12 -1.57 2.62
CA LEU A 98 -24.61 -1.20 3.95
C LEU A 98 -25.00 0.28 4.02
N LYS A 99 -24.22 1.18 3.42
CA LYS A 99 -24.53 2.61 3.37
C LYS A 99 -25.83 2.87 2.62
N GLU A 100 -26.07 2.17 1.51
CA GLU A 100 -27.31 2.26 0.74
C GLU A 100 -28.52 1.75 1.56
N GLN A 101 -28.39 0.60 2.22
CA GLN A 101 -29.44 0.06 3.08
C GLN A 101 -29.77 0.99 4.25
N VAL A 102 -28.75 1.50 4.94
CA VAL A 102 -28.93 2.47 6.04
C VAL A 102 -29.59 3.76 5.52
N GLY A 103 -29.21 4.25 4.34
CA GLY A 103 -29.87 5.38 3.69
C GLY A 103 -31.36 5.12 3.42
N GLY A 104 -31.70 3.94 2.92
CA GLY A 104 -33.09 3.53 2.70
C GLY A 104 -33.91 3.42 3.99
N ILE A 105 -33.30 2.93 5.07
CA ILE A 105 -33.94 2.89 6.40
C ILE A 105 -34.16 4.33 6.91
N ALA A 106 -33.15 5.19 6.83
CA ALA A 106 -33.27 6.58 7.26
C ALA A 106 -34.41 7.30 6.53
N HIS A 107 -34.56 7.06 5.23
CA HIS A 107 -35.68 7.59 4.44
C HIS A 107 -37.03 7.04 4.91
N THR A 108 -37.14 5.73 5.14
CA THR A 108 -38.38 5.08 5.61
C THR A 108 -38.79 5.55 7.00
N VAL A 109 -37.82 5.68 7.91
CA VAL A 109 -38.04 6.22 9.26
C VAL A 109 -38.47 7.67 9.18
N GLY A 110 -37.83 8.48 8.33
CA GLY A 110 -38.19 9.87 8.11
C GLY A 110 -39.65 10.03 7.66
N TYR A 111 -40.05 9.29 6.62
CA TYR A 111 -41.42 9.28 6.13
C TYR A 111 -42.43 8.86 7.22
N ARG A 112 -42.14 7.80 7.99
CA ARG A 112 -43.03 7.37 9.08
C ARG A 112 -43.14 8.42 10.17
N LEU A 113 -42.05 9.10 10.52
CA LEU A 113 -42.05 10.13 11.54
C LEU A 113 -42.90 11.34 11.11
N GLU A 114 -42.83 11.74 9.85
CA GLU A 114 -43.64 12.80 9.27
C GLU A 114 -45.14 12.43 9.29
N ASP A 115 -45.49 11.20 8.90
CA ASP A 115 -46.86 10.70 8.91
C ASP A 115 -47.45 10.59 10.33
N GLU A 116 -46.68 10.11 11.30
CA GLU A 116 -47.12 10.02 12.70
C GLU A 116 -47.22 11.40 13.34
N SER A 117 -46.30 12.31 13.03
CA SER A 117 -46.36 13.71 13.47
C SER A 117 -47.64 14.37 12.97
N TYR A 118 -48.00 14.15 11.70
CA TYR A 118 -49.23 14.67 11.13
C TYR A 118 -50.49 14.16 11.83
N LYS A 119 -50.53 12.88 12.20
CA LYS A 119 -51.66 12.27 12.94
C LYS A 119 -51.77 12.80 14.36
N ALA A 120 -50.64 13.03 15.03
CA ALA A 120 -50.61 13.51 16.41
C ALA A 120 -50.87 15.02 16.53
N LEU A 121 -50.58 15.79 15.47
CA LEU A 121 -50.61 17.25 15.49
C LEU A 121 -51.93 17.88 15.99
N PRO A 122 -53.13 17.43 15.58
CA PRO A 122 -54.38 18.03 16.08
C PRO A 122 -54.54 17.92 17.61
N SER A 123 -54.15 16.78 18.19
CA SER A 123 -54.23 16.57 19.63
C SER A 123 -53.22 17.46 20.38
N LEU A 124 -52.00 17.57 19.86
CA LEU A 124 -50.96 18.44 20.43
C LEU A 124 -51.35 19.92 20.37
N LEU A 125 -51.86 20.39 19.24
CA LEU A 125 -52.32 21.77 19.07
C LEU A 125 -53.45 22.13 20.05
N ARG A 126 -54.37 21.19 20.29
CA ARG A 126 -55.43 21.37 21.28
C ARG A 126 -54.89 21.40 22.70
N GLN A 127 -54.00 20.48 23.05
CA GLN A 127 -53.47 20.33 24.40
C GLN A 127 -52.57 21.52 24.79
N ASP A 128 -51.64 21.89 23.92
CA ASP A 128 -50.56 22.81 24.27
C ASP A 128 -50.88 24.26 23.93
N PHE A 129 -51.71 24.48 22.90
CA PHE A 129 -52.04 25.82 22.40
C PHE A 129 -53.53 26.15 22.46
N GLY A 130 -54.40 25.22 22.86
CA GLY A 130 -55.85 25.43 22.86
C GLY A 130 -56.45 25.63 21.46
N VAL A 131 -55.74 25.19 20.40
CA VAL A 131 -56.15 25.31 19.00
C VAL A 131 -56.90 24.05 18.60
N GLU A 132 -58.19 24.17 18.27
CA GLU A 132 -59.01 23.05 17.84
C GLU A 132 -59.13 22.99 16.32
N ILE A 133 -58.57 21.96 15.70
CA ILE A 133 -58.66 21.76 14.25
C ILE A 133 -60.10 21.44 13.85
N LYS A 134 -60.66 22.22 12.92
CA LYS A 134 -61.98 22.01 12.35
C LYS A 134 -61.86 21.16 11.09
N GLY A 135 -62.23 19.88 11.18
CA GLY A 135 -62.18 18.94 10.08
C GLY A 135 -60.84 18.20 9.99
N ARG A 136 -60.34 17.97 8.78
CA ARG A 136 -59.05 17.30 8.55
C ARG A 136 -58.04 18.32 8.04
N LEU A 137 -56.81 18.21 8.55
CA LEU A 137 -55.66 18.79 7.89
C LEU A 137 -55.54 18.16 6.49
N LYS A 138 -54.95 18.88 5.54
CA LYS A 138 -54.65 18.41 4.18
C LYS A 138 -53.26 18.86 3.76
N ARG A 139 -52.67 18.12 2.82
CA ARG A 139 -51.56 18.59 1.99
C ARG A 139 -52.16 19.25 0.76
N ASP A 140 -51.79 20.50 0.49
CA ASP A 140 -52.34 21.26 -0.64
C ASP A 140 -51.36 22.37 -1.07
N TYR A 141 -51.58 22.91 -2.26
CA TYR A 141 -50.86 24.07 -2.76
C TYR A 141 -51.59 25.35 -2.36
N ILE A 142 -50.91 26.23 -1.64
CA ILE A 142 -51.42 27.56 -1.32
C ILE A 142 -50.96 28.53 -2.40
N ASP A 143 -51.91 29.22 -3.02
CA ASP A 143 -51.64 30.37 -3.87
C ASP A 143 -51.20 31.56 -3.00
N ILE A 144 -49.98 32.01 -3.19
CA ILE A 144 -49.39 33.16 -2.49
C ILE A 144 -49.38 34.43 -3.35
N GLY A 145 -50.03 34.39 -4.51
CA GLY A 145 -50.09 35.47 -5.49
C GLY A 145 -48.86 35.55 -6.40
N ARG A 146 -49.03 36.21 -7.56
CA ARG A 146 -48.04 36.34 -8.65
C ARG A 146 -47.75 35.01 -9.37
N ASP A 147 -48.75 34.17 -9.61
CA ASP A 147 -48.63 32.84 -10.22
C ASP A 147 -47.63 31.91 -9.49
N ARG A 148 -47.51 32.08 -8.17
CA ARG A 148 -46.63 31.25 -7.32
C ARG A 148 -47.47 30.44 -6.35
N TYR A 149 -47.17 29.14 -6.30
CA TYR A 149 -47.81 28.17 -5.42
C TYR A 149 -46.76 27.59 -4.48
N ILE A 150 -47.10 27.44 -3.20
CA ILE A 150 -46.27 26.74 -2.21
C ILE A 150 -47.02 25.49 -1.77
N GLU A 151 -46.38 24.32 -1.90
CA GLU A 151 -46.89 23.10 -1.31
C GLU A 151 -46.70 23.15 0.20
N VAL A 152 -47.76 22.99 0.98
CA VAL A 152 -47.65 22.86 2.44
C VAL A 152 -48.07 21.48 2.88
N ASN A 153 -47.38 20.95 3.88
CA ASN A 153 -47.71 19.62 4.39
C ASN A 153 -48.90 19.63 5.35
N ILE A 154 -49.21 20.78 5.95
CA ILE A 154 -50.27 20.97 6.92
C ILE A 154 -51.08 22.19 6.50
N TRP A 155 -52.34 21.98 6.13
CA TRP A 155 -53.31 23.03 5.85
C TRP A 155 -54.69 22.70 6.42
N GLY A 156 -55.32 23.62 7.15
CA GLY A 156 -56.68 23.42 7.64
C GLY A 156 -57.24 24.61 8.42
N LYS A 157 -58.54 24.58 8.70
CA LYS A 157 -59.18 25.59 9.56
C LYS A 157 -59.07 25.16 11.02
N ALA A 158 -58.94 26.12 11.92
CA ALA A 158 -58.94 25.89 13.36
C ALA A 158 -59.74 26.96 14.10
N GLY A 159 -60.23 26.62 15.28
CA GLY A 159 -60.82 27.54 16.23
C GLY A 159 -59.90 27.75 17.43
N GLN A 160 -59.76 29.00 17.88
CA GLN A 160 -59.07 29.33 19.12
C GLN A 160 -59.71 30.58 19.72
N ASN A 161 -60.06 30.56 21.01
CA ASN A 161 -60.66 31.71 21.71
C ASN A 161 -61.86 32.35 21.00
N GLY A 162 -62.73 31.52 20.40
CA GLY A 162 -63.93 31.98 19.68
C GLY A 162 -63.67 32.59 18.29
N LYS A 163 -62.42 32.65 17.82
CA LYS A 163 -62.04 33.11 16.48
C LYS A 163 -61.66 31.94 15.58
N GLU A 164 -61.90 32.08 14.28
CA GLU A 164 -61.41 31.14 13.27
C GLU A 164 -60.04 31.56 12.75
N TYR A 165 -59.17 30.57 12.61
CA TYR A 165 -57.82 30.69 12.07
C TYR A 165 -57.59 29.67 10.97
N VAL A 166 -56.56 29.92 10.18
CA VAL A 166 -56.02 28.97 9.23
C VAL A 166 -54.68 28.48 9.78
N VAL A 167 -54.50 27.16 9.83
CA VAL A 167 -53.26 26.52 10.25
C VAL A 167 -52.50 26.13 8.99
N VAL A 168 -51.24 26.56 8.92
CA VAL A 168 -50.32 26.29 7.83
C VAL A 168 -49.01 25.78 8.44
N GLY A 169 -48.42 24.73 7.86
CA GLY A 169 -47.17 24.17 8.35
C GLY A 169 -46.48 23.22 7.37
N GLU A 170 -45.17 23.07 7.57
CA GLU A 170 -44.30 22.09 6.91
C GLU A 170 -43.96 20.97 7.91
N ALA A 171 -43.87 19.73 7.45
CA ALA A 171 -43.41 18.61 8.27
C ALA A 171 -42.12 18.05 7.66
N LYS A 172 -41.03 18.05 8.43
CA LYS A 172 -39.74 17.49 8.03
C LYS A 172 -39.19 16.58 9.11
N SER A 173 -38.72 15.41 8.71
CA SER A 173 -38.01 14.45 9.55
C SER A 173 -36.65 14.97 10.07
N GLN A 174 -36.00 15.85 9.31
CA GLN A 174 -34.84 16.62 9.76
C GLN A 174 -35.03 18.09 9.40
N LEU A 175 -35.21 18.95 10.41
CA LEU A 175 -35.36 20.39 10.24
C LEU A 175 -33.98 21.04 10.09
N LYS A 176 -33.71 21.69 8.95
CA LYS A 176 -32.50 22.51 8.73
C LYS A 176 -32.87 23.99 8.75
N LYS A 177 -31.89 24.86 9.03
CA LYS A 177 -32.07 26.32 9.00
C LYS A 177 -32.64 26.80 7.66
N LYS A 178 -32.12 26.26 6.54
CA LYS A 178 -32.62 26.51 5.19
C LYS A 178 -34.14 26.28 5.08
N ASP A 179 -34.64 25.17 5.63
CA ASP A 179 -36.04 24.79 5.49
C ASP A 179 -36.95 25.78 6.25
N ILE A 180 -36.46 26.31 7.37
CA ILE A 180 -37.14 27.37 8.13
C ILE A 180 -37.14 28.68 7.33
N ASP A 181 -35.99 29.05 6.78
CA ASP A 181 -35.84 30.27 5.99
C ASP A 181 -36.75 30.24 4.75
N GLU A 182 -36.83 29.10 4.04
CA GLU A 182 -37.73 28.91 2.88
C GLU A 182 -39.23 28.91 3.23
N PHE A 183 -39.59 28.52 4.45
CA PHE A 183 -41.01 28.49 4.87
C PHE A 183 -41.51 29.86 5.36
N ILE A 184 -40.63 30.67 5.95
CA ILE A 184 -41.01 31.95 6.58
C ILE A 184 -40.83 33.15 5.62
N LEU A 185 -39.89 33.09 4.66
CA LEU A 185 -39.53 34.18 3.73
C LEU A 185 -40.16 34.02 2.34
#